data_AF-A0A3D1KKY3-F1
#
_entry.id   AF-A0A3D1KKY3-F1
#
_cell.length_a   1.000
_cell.length_b   1.000
_cell.length_c   1.000
_cell.angle_alpha   90.00
_cell.angle_beta   90.00
_cell.angle_gamma   90.00
#
_symmetry.space_group_name_H-M   'P 1'
#
loop_
_entity.id
_entity.type
_entity.pdbx_description
1 polymer ?
#
loop_
_entity_poly.entity_id
_entity_poly.type
_entity_poly.pdbx_seq_one_letter_code
_entity_poly.pdbx_strand_id
1 'polypeptide(L)'
;MLKLFWIFKKKNYPGGEVDFLIKKGRNVVGLIQVCFDINDFTTKDREIKSLLKASEELRCNDLLVITGDYQAEEKIKGKKILFIPLWKWLLQDK
;
A
#
# COMPACT_ATOMS: atom_id res chain seq x y z
N MET A 1 -10.19 18.86 -9.27
CA MET A 1 -11.14 18.39 -8.23
C MET A 1 -10.32 17.80 -7.10
N LEU A 2 -10.09 18.54 -6.00
CA LEU A 2 -9.27 18.06 -4.88
C LEU A 2 -9.95 16.85 -4.21
N LYS A 3 -9.42 15.65 -4.45
CA LYS A 3 -9.75 14.48 -3.64
C LYS A 3 -9.12 14.69 -2.26
N LEU A 4 -9.94 14.94 -1.25
CA LEU A 4 -9.49 14.89 0.15
C LEU A 4 -9.09 13.44 0.47
N PHE A 5 -7.79 13.16 0.44
CA PHE A 5 -7.23 11.92 0.95
C PHE A 5 -7.08 12.04 2.46
N TRP A 6 -7.96 11.40 3.22
CA TRP A 6 -7.78 11.30 4.66
C TRP A 6 -6.73 10.22 4.95
N ILE A 7 -5.53 10.65 5.32
CA ILE A 7 -4.44 9.78 5.74
C ILE A 7 -4.71 9.38 7.20
N PHE A 8 -5.24 8.17 7.42
CA PHE A 8 -5.37 7.62 8.77
C PHE A 8 -4.08 6.88 9.14
N LYS A 9 -3.46 7.26 10.25
CA LYS A 9 -2.31 6.55 10.83
C LYS A 9 -2.80 5.53 11.87
N LYS A 10 -2.27 4.31 11.75
CA LYS A 10 -2.21 3.22 12.73
C LYS A 10 -3.55 2.73 13.32
N LYS A 11 -3.92 1.50 12.98
CA LYS A 11 -4.90 0.72 13.73
C LYS A 11 -4.39 -0.72 13.83
N ASN A 12 -4.22 -1.20 15.07
CA ASN A 12 -3.80 -2.57 15.35
C ASN A 12 -4.92 -3.53 14.93
N TYR A 13 -4.69 -4.28 13.86
CA TYR A 13 -5.50 -5.44 13.50
C TYR A 13 -4.68 -6.69 13.86
N PRO A 14 -5.28 -7.74 14.44
CA PRO A 14 -4.54 -8.93 14.82
C PRO A 14 -3.99 -9.64 13.56
N GLY A 15 -2.79 -9.29 13.13
CA GLY A 15 -1.93 -9.97 12.15
C GLY A 15 -1.42 -9.15 10.96
N GLY A 16 -1.42 -7.81 11.03
CA GLY A 16 -0.67 -6.97 10.08
C GLY A 16 -1.13 -5.51 10.10
N GLU A 17 -0.19 -4.57 10.06
CA GLU A 17 -0.45 -3.13 9.94
C GLU A 17 -0.25 -2.67 8.48
N VAL A 18 -1.04 -1.70 8.02
CA VAL A 18 -0.77 -0.96 6.78
C VAL A 18 -0.57 0.51 7.11
N ASP A 19 0.42 1.16 6.50
CA ASP A 19 0.79 2.55 6.83
C ASP A 19 -0.36 3.52 6.56
N PHE A 20 -0.99 3.40 5.39
CA PHE A 20 -2.05 4.30 4.98
C PHE A 20 -3.19 3.59 4.25
N LEU A 21 -4.36 4.21 4.36
CA LEU A 21 -5.55 3.86 3.60
C LEU A 21 -6.09 5.10 2.89
N ILE A 22 -6.67 4.89 1.72
CA ILE A 22 -7.37 5.91 0.95
C ILE A 22 -8.87 5.67 1.11
N LYS A 23 -9.62 6.73 1.42
CA LYS A 23 -11.09 6.67 1.49
C LYS A 23 -11.77 7.58 0.49
N LYS A 24 -12.92 7.12 -0.01
CA LYS A 24 -13.94 7.94 -0.68
C LYS A 24 -15.23 7.82 0.12
N GLY A 25 -15.50 8.83 0.96
CA GLY A 25 -16.57 8.76 1.95
C GLY A 25 -16.27 7.66 2.98
N ARG A 26 -17.18 6.68 3.10
CA ARG A 26 -17.03 5.53 4.01
C ARG A 26 -16.24 4.36 3.40
N ASN A 27 -16.01 4.37 2.09
CA ASN A 27 -15.39 3.26 1.37
C ASN A 27 -13.87 3.40 1.37
N VAL A 28 -13.16 2.31 1.73
CA VAL A 28 -11.72 2.20 1.50
C VAL A 28 -11.51 1.86 0.03
N VAL A 29 -10.71 2.67 -0.67
CA VAL A 29 -10.49 2.57 -2.11
C VAL A 29 -9.02 2.40 -2.48
N GLY A 30 -8.12 2.37 -1.50
CA GLY A 30 -6.71 2.09 -1.72
C GLY A 30 -5.99 1.82 -0.41
N LEU A 31 -4.93 1.00 -0.47
CA LEU A 31 -4.05 0.67 0.64
C LEU A 31 -2.61 0.94 0.21
N ILE A 32 -1.85 1.59 1.08
CA ILE A 32 -0.48 2.00 0.80
C ILE A 32 0.44 1.54 1.93
N GLN A 33 1.50 0.82 1.57
CA GLN A 33 2.64 0.53 2.44
C GLN A 33 3.85 1.34 1.97
N VAL A 34 4.72 1.77 2.89
CA VAL A 34 5.96 2.48 2.55
C VAL A 34 7.16 1.66 3.02
N CYS A 35 8.05 1.31 2.09
CA CYS A 35 9.23 0.50 2.36
C CYS A 35 10.42 1.05 1.59
N PHE A 36 11.34 1.74 2.26
CA PHE A 36 12.44 2.42 1.58
C PHE A 36 13.37 1.45 0.83
N ASP A 37 13.75 0.35 1.47
CA ASP A 37 14.53 -0.73 0.86
C ASP A 37 13.71 -2.03 0.85
N ILE A 38 13.14 -2.35 -0.31
CA ILE A 38 12.34 -3.56 -0.53
C ILE A 38 13.22 -4.76 -0.96
N ASN A 39 14.52 -4.56 -1.18
CA ASN A 39 15.42 -5.62 -1.65
C ASN A 39 15.88 -6.54 -0.50
N ASP A 40 15.69 -6.12 0.76
CA ASP A 40 15.75 -7.03 1.89
C ASP A 40 14.56 -8.00 1.86
N PHE A 41 14.85 -9.26 1.49
CA PHE A 41 13.87 -10.35 1.39
C PHE A 41 13.02 -10.52 2.66
N THR A 42 13.59 -10.31 3.85
CA THR A 42 12.87 -10.49 5.12
C THR A 42 11.87 -9.36 5.35
N THR A 43 12.27 -8.13 4.98
CA THR A 43 11.42 -6.95 5.04
C THR A 43 10.31 -7.05 3.99
N LYS A 44 10.64 -7.39 2.73
CA LYS A 44 9.66 -7.53 1.64
C LYS A 44 8.50 -8.46 1.96
N ASP A 45 8.78 -9.64 2.48
CA ASP A 45 7.74 -10.64 2.76
C ASP A 45 6.80 -10.18 3.90
N ARG A 46 7.34 -9.54 4.95
CA ARG A 46 6.54 -8.98 6.05
C ARG A 46 5.63 -7.83 5.59
N GLU A 47 6.17 -6.90 4.81
CA GLU A 47 5.42 -5.75 4.31
C GLU A 47 4.28 -6.20 3.39
N ILE A 48 4.56 -7.12 2.46
CA ILE A 48 3.56 -7.67 1.53
C ILE A 48 2.50 -8.48 2.27
N LYS A 49 2.88 -9.30 3.26
CA LYS A 49 1.92 -10.07 4.07
C LYS A 49 0.93 -9.15 4.78
N SER A 50 1.41 -8.07 5.39
CA SER A 50 0.57 -7.12 6.12
C SER A 50 -0.38 -6.38 5.17
N LEU A 51 0.10 -5.94 4.01
CA LEU A 51 -0.72 -5.31 2.98
C LEU A 51 -1.81 -6.25 2.43
N LEU A 52 -1.47 -7.52 2.15
CA LEU A 52 -2.42 -8.52 1.66
C LEU A 52 -3.49 -8.84 2.70
N LYS A 53 -3.12 -8.90 3.98
CA LYS A 53 -4.10 -9.12 5.06
C LYS A 53 -5.07 -7.95 5.18
N ALA A 54 -4.57 -6.71 5.21
CA ALA A 54 -5.42 -5.52 5.23
C ALA A 54 -6.35 -5.48 4.02
N SER A 55 -5.86 -5.90 2.84
CA SER A 55 -6.65 -6.02 1.62
C SER A 55 -7.83 -6.99 1.75
N GLU A 56 -7.64 -8.13 2.43
CA GLU A 56 -8.70 -9.11 2.69
C GLU A 56 -9.73 -8.56 3.69
N GLU A 57 -9.27 -8.02 4.82
CA GLU A 57 -10.15 -7.49 5.87
C GLU A 57 -10.98 -6.30 5.40
N LEU A 58 -10.38 -5.39 4.62
CA LEU A 58 -11.02 -4.17 4.12
C LEU A 58 -11.67 -4.34 2.75
N ARG A 59 -11.57 -5.52 2.14
CA ARG A 59 -12.08 -5.84 0.80
C ARG A 59 -11.62 -4.83 -0.27
N CYS A 60 -10.37 -4.39 -0.19
CA CYS A 60 -9.77 -3.39 -1.07
C CYS A 60 -8.65 -4.01 -1.89
N ASN A 61 -8.74 -3.93 -3.23
CA ASN A 61 -7.77 -4.56 -4.14
C ASN A 61 -6.82 -3.56 -4.81
N ASP A 62 -6.95 -2.26 -4.54
CA ASP A 62 -5.99 -1.25 -5.00
C ASP A 62 -4.85 -1.16 -3.98
N LEU A 63 -3.73 -1.81 -4.30
CA LEU A 63 -2.59 -2.06 -3.41
C LEU A 63 -1.33 -1.41 -3.96
N LEU A 64 -0.74 -0.55 -3.16
CA LEU A 64 0.46 0.20 -3.50
C LEU A 64 1.53 0.01 -2.42
N VAL A 65 2.77 -0.20 -2.86
CA VAL A 65 3.97 -0.09 -2.05
C VAL A 65 4.80 1.06 -2.60
N ILE A 66 5.05 2.07 -1.77
CA ILE A 66 5.96 3.16 -2.09
C ILE A 66 7.37 2.76 -1.66
N THR A 67 8.31 2.83 -2.58
CA THR A 67 9.69 2.38 -2.39
C THR A 67 10.70 3.53 -2.50
N GLY A 68 11.97 3.29 -2.17
CA GLY A 68 13.05 4.23 -2.47
C GLY A 68 13.30 4.37 -3.97
N ASP A 69 13.57 3.23 -4.63
CA ASP A 69 14.01 3.15 -6.03
C ASP A 69 13.38 2.00 -6.83
N TYR A 70 12.85 0.97 -6.17
CA TYR A 70 12.26 -0.21 -6.82
C TYR A 70 10.93 0.08 -7.49
N GLN A 71 10.79 -0.29 -8.77
CA GLN A 71 9.53 -0.14 -9.50
C GLN A 71 9.14 -1.47 -10.15
N ALA A 72 7.93 -1.92 -9.87
CA ALA A 72 7.39 -3.14 -10.46
C ALA A 72 5.87 -3.21 -10.35
N GLU A 73 5.31 -4.17 -11.07
CA GLU A 73 3.96 -4.68 -10.85
C GLU A 73 4.09 -6.17 -10.56
N GLU A 74 3.68 -6.60 -9.38
CA GLU A 74 3.75 -8.00 -8.98
C GLU A 74 2.36 -8.56 -8.72
N LYS A 75 2.15 -9.82 -9.11
CA LYS A 75 0.93 -10.56 -8.77
C LYS A 75 1.24 -11.58 -7.68
N ILE A 76 0.74 -11.35 -6.48
CA ILE A 76 1.02 -12.16 -5.29
C ILE A 76 -0.31 -12.63 -4.70
N LYS A 77 -0.46 -13.95 -4.51
CA LYS A 77 -1.71 -14.58 -4.04
C LYS A 77 -2.95 -14.12 -4.84
N GLY A 78 -2.79 -13.95 -6.15
CA GLY A 78 -3.86 -13.51 -7.05
C GLY A 78 -4.16 -12.01 -7.03
N LYS A 79 -3.55 -11.22 -6.13
CA LYS A 79 -3.71 -9.76 -6.07
C LYS A 79 -2.56 -9.05 -6.77
N LYS A 80 -2.88 -7.98 -7.48
CA LYS A 80 -1.90 -7.09 -8.11
C LYS A 80 -1.43 -6.07 -7.08
N ILE A 81 -0.12 -5.89 -6.96
CA ILE A 81 0.52 -4.89 -6.11
C ILE A 81 1.42 -4.03 -7.00
N LEU A 82 1.23 -2.72 -6.94
CA LEU A 82 2.10 -1.76 -7.60
C LEU A 82 3.22 -1.34 -6.66
N PHE A 83 4.45 -1.33 -7.16
CA PHE A 83 5.62 -0.79 -6.48
C PHE A 83 6.05 0.46 -7.23
N ILE A 84 6.06 1.60 -6.54
CA ILE A 84 6.36 2.90 -7.15
C ILE A 84 7.39 3.63 -6.27
N PRO A 85 8.51 4.11 -6.84
CA PRO A 85 9.45 4.96 -6.12
C PRO A 85 8.78 6.24 -5.59
N LEU A 86 9.12 6.67 -4.38
CA LEU A 86 8.52 7.83 -3.72
C LEU A 86 8.54 9.08 -4.60
N TRP A 87 9.69 9.38 -5.20
CA TRP A 87 9.85 10.56 -6.07
C TRP A 87 8.88 10.50 -7.26
N LYS A 88 8.66 9.31 -7.84
CA LYS A 88 7.75 9.13 -8.96
C LYS A 88 6.30 9.28 -8.50
N TRP A 89 5.95 8.73 -7.33
CA TRP A 89 4.61 8.88 -6.76
C TRP A 89 4.24 10.33 -6.44
N LEU A 90 5.21 11.13 -5.99
CA LEU A 90 5.03 12.56 -5.68
C LEU A 90 4.86 13.43 -6.94
N LEU A 91 5.50 13.04 -8.06
CA LEU A 91 5.50 13.79 -9.31
C LEU A 91 4.41 13.36 -10.30
N GLN A 92 3.60 12.36 -9.96
CA GLN A 92 2.45 11.97 -10.79
C GLN A 92 1.32 12.99 -10.66
N ASP A 93 0.88 13.53 -11.79
CA ASP A 93 -0.39 14.27 -11.86
C ASP A 93 -1.54 13.35 -11.44
N LYS A 94 -2.41 13.84 -10.56
CA LYS A 94 -3.50 13.07 -9.93
C LYS A 94 -4.90 13.54 -10.29
#